data_AF-A0A3N5PC79-F1
#
_entry.id   AF-A0A3N5PC79-F1
#
_cell.length_a   1.000
_cell.length_b   1.000
_cell.length_c   1.000
_cell.angle_alpha   90.00
_cell.angle_beta   90.00
_cell.angle_gamma   90.00
#
_symmetry.space_group_name_H-M   'P 1'
#
loop_
_entity.id
_entity.type
_entity.pdbx_description
1 polymer ?
#
loop_
_entity_poly.entity_id
_entity_poly.type
_entity_poly.pdbx_seq_one_letter_code
_entity_poly.pdbx_strand_id
1 'polypeptide(L)'
;MKGHAATIVVSLCVLGLSFSACGSGSTSNASGSDAGSDANVIECVVSADCEDKNPCTLSECVDNVCEQELAPDGDAEDQTEGDCRKTVCKFGSPQYEIDNGDVPDDDEPCTLDVCSNGLPSSTPKL
;
A
#
# COMPACT_ATOMS: atom_id res chain seq x y z
N MET A 1 4.13 -7.64 -37.93
CA MET A 1 3.46 -8.95 -37.74
C MET A 1 4.53 -10.03 -37.70
N LYS A 2 5.12 -10.26 -36.52
CA LYS A 2 6.12 -11.30 -36.27
C LYS A 2 5.59 -12.08 -35.07
N GLY A 3 5.28 -13.35 -35.32
CA GLY A 3 4.53 -14.22 -34.40
C GLY A 3 5.35 -14.60 -33.18
N HIS A 4 4.78 -14.38 -32.01
CA HIS A 4 5.27 -14.91 -30.75
C HIS A 4 4.76 -16.34 -30.62
N ALA A 5 5.68 -17.31 -30.72
CA ALA A 5 5.39 -18.71 -30.48
C ALA A 5 5.12 -18.92 -28.98
N ALA A 6 3.90 -19.35 -28.67
CA ALA A 6 3.47 -19.71 -27.33
C ALA A 6 4.08 -21.06 -26.93
N THR A 7 4.96 -21.07 -25.93
CA THR A 7 5.42 -22.31 -25.30
C THR A 7 4.58 -22.56 -24.05
N ILE A 8 3.57 -23.41 -24.19
CA ILE A 8 2.72 -23.88 -23.09
C ILE A 8 3.49 -24.97 -22.34
N VAL A 9 4.03 -24.66 -21.15
CA VAL A 9 4.53 -25.67 -20.21
C VAL A 9 3.35 -26.25 -19.44
N VAL A 10 2.78 -27.33 -19.98
CA VAL A 10 1.81 -28.17 -19.28
C VAL A 10 2.54 -28.95 -18.19
N SER A 11 2.55 -28.43 -16.96
CA SER A 11 3.01 -29.18 -15.79
C SER A 11 1.83 -29.98 -15.22
N LEU A 12 1.77 -31.25 -15.58
CA LEU A 12 0.76 -32.22 -15.14
C LEU A 12 1.30 -33.09 -14.00
N CYS A 13 0.62 -33.00 -12.85
CA CYS A 13 0.35 -34.06 -11.88
C CYS A 13 1.55 -34.71 -11.13
N VAL A 14 1.72 -34.31 -9.85
CA VAL A 14 2.10 -35.28 -8.80
C VAL A 14 1.12 -35.13 -7.64
N LEU A 15 0.11 -36.00 -7.64
CA LEU A 15 -0.73 -36.30 -6.49
C LEU A 15 0.15 -36.96 -5.42
N GLY A 16 0.39 -36.26 -4.32
CA GLY A 16 1.10 -36.77 -3.15
C GLY A 16 0.43 -36.28 -1.87
N LEU A 17 -0.67 -36.92 -1.48
CA LEU A 17 -1.29 -36.74 -0.17
C LEU A 17 -0.39 -37.35 0.90
N SER A 18 -0.01 -36.56 1.91
CA SER A 18 0.52 -37.06 3.19
C SER A 18 0.05 -36.14 4.31
N PHE A 19 -0.83 -36.68 5.16
CA PHE A 19 -1.26 -36.08 6.42
C PHE A 19 -0.40 -36.64 7.57
N SER A 20 0.20 -35.77 8.39
CA SER A 20 0.66 -35.98 9.79
C SER A 20 1.64 -34.84 10.14
N ALA A 21 1.69 -34.19 11.30
CA ALA A 21 0.93 -34.22 12.53
C ALA A 21 1.32 -32.96 13.35
N CYS A 22 0.58 -32.71 14.43
CA CYS A 22 0.70 -31.61 15.40
C CYS A 22 2.07 -31.50 16.12
N GLY A 23 2.53 -30.26 16.32
CA GLY A 23 3.16 -29.79 17.56
C GLY A 23 4.68 -29.85 17.66
N SER A 24 5.33 -28.68 17.70
CA SER A 24 6.21 -28.23 18.80
C SER A 24 6.89 -26.90 18.46
N GLY A 25 7.03 -26.04 19.46
CA GLY A 25 7.36 -24.63 19.33
C GLY A 25 8.70 -24.31 18.67
N SER A 26 8.77 -23.09 18.14
CA SER A 26 10.03 -22.40 17.89
C SER A 26 9.82 -20.94 18.24
N THR A 27 10.48 -20.55 19.31
CA THR A 27 10.75 -19.20 19.78
C THR A 27 11.16 -18.32 18.60
N SER A 28 10.34 -17.34 18.23
CA SER A 28 10.80 -16.22 17.39
C SER A 28 11.74 -15.37 18.22
N ASN A 29 13.03 -15.66 18.03
CA ASN A 29 14.18 -14.94 18.51
C ASN A 29 14.10 -13.50 17.97
N ALA A 30 13.67 -12.55 18.80
CA ALA A 30 13.90 -11.14 18.56
C ALA A 30 15.39 -10.88 18.82
N SER A 31 16.20 -11.00 17.77
CA SER A 31 17.55 -10.44 17.76
C SER A 31 17.51 -9.18 16.91
N GLY A 32 17.59 -8.04 17.59
CA GLY A 32 18.06 -6.81 16.96
C GLY A 32 19.42 -7.04 16.31
N SER A 33 19.70 -6.30 15.26
CA SER A 33 21.00 -6.27 14.62
C SER A 33 21.30 -4.82 14.25
N ASP A 34 21.98 -4.15 15.17
CA ASP A 34 22.76 -2.97 14.88
C ASP A 34 23.95 -3.33 13.98
N ALA A 35 24.20 -2.48 12.98
CA ALA A 35 25.46 -2.16 12.29
C ALA A 35 26.45 -3.29 11.89
N GLY A 36 26.57 -3.50 10.58
CA GLY A 36 27.71 -4.15 9.92
C GLY A 36 27.84 -3.71 8.46
N SER A 37 28.79 -2.81 8.19
CA SER A 37 29.17 -2.29 6.87
C SER A 37 29.92 -3.33 6.03
N ASP A 38 29.55 -3.52 4.74
CA ASP A 38 30.46 -3.47 3.57
C ASP A 38 29.76 -3.87 2.24
N ALA A 39 30.05 -3.09 1.18
CA ALA A 39 29.73 -3.24 -0.25
C ALA A 39 28.35 -2.78 -0.77
N ASN A 40 28.33 -1.52 -1.25
CA ASN A 40 27.28 -0.86 -2.05
C ASN A 40 25.86 -0.99 -1.46
N VAL A 41 25.61 -0.24 -0.39
CA VAL A 41 24.25 -0.06 0.14
C VAL A 41 23.51 0.86 -0.83
N ILE A 42 23.01 0.26 -1.92
CA ILE A 42 21.95 0.87 -2.73
C ILE A 42 20.72 0.89 -1.81
N GLU A 43 20.36 2.06 -1.31
CA GLU A 43 19.19 2.23 -0.48
C GLU A 43 17.91 2.19 -1.32
N CYS A 44 18.01 2.66 -2.57
CA CYS A 44 16.92 2.68 -3.54
C CYS A 44 17.45 2.53 -4.97
N VAL A 45 16.62 1.99 -5.86
CA VAL A 45 16.86 1.94 -7.31
C VAL A 45 15.88 2.85 -8.04
N VAL A 46 14.67 2.98 -7.52
CA VAL A 46 13.62 3.88 -8.01
C VAL A 46 12.97 4.63 -6.85
N SER A 47 12.36 5.78 -7.10
CA SER A 47 11.71 6.60 -6.07
C SER A 47 10.64 5.85 -5.26
N ALA A 48 9.98 4.84 -5.86
CA ALA A 48 9.01 3.99 -5.17
C ALA A 48 9.63 3.14 -4.04
N ASP A 49 10.94 2.86 -4.08
CA ASP A 49 11.64 2.16 -2.99
C ASP A 49 11.75 3.03 -1.72
N CYS A 50 11.56 4.35 -1.87
CA CYS A 50 11.68 5.35 -0.82
C CYS A 50 10.32 5.78 -0.23
N GLU A 51 9.22 5.09 -0.56
CA GLU A 51 7.89 5.44 -0.09
C GLU A 51 7.80 5.34 1.45
N ASP A 52 7.49 6.45 2.12
CA ASP A 52 7.47 6.57 3.58
C ASP A 52 6.05 6.56 4.19
N LYS A 53 5.04 6.35 3.34
CA LYS A 53 3.60 6.38 3.65
C LYS A 53 3.08 7.74 4.14
N ASN A 54 3.87 8.80 4.01
CA ASN A 54 3.40 10.15 4.25
C ASN A 54 3.01 10.81 2.91
N PRO A 55 1.72 11.05 2.65
CA PRO A 55 1.26 11.65 1.40
C PRO A 55 1.65 13.13 1.26
N CYS A 56 2.30 13.70 2.29
CA CYS A 56 2.77 15.08 2.32
C CYS A 56 4.29 15.21 2.20
N THR A 57 4.99 14.14 1.88
CA THR A 57 6.39 14.14 1.47
C THR A 57 6.51 13.57 0.07
N LEU A 58 7.51 14.06 -0.66
CA LEU A 58 7.90 13.55 -1.96
C LEU A 58 9.22 12.81 -1.77
N SER A 59 9.22 11.51 -2.02
CA SER A 59 10.42 10.70 -1.96
C SER A 59 11.03 10.56 -3.36
N GLU A 60 12.31 10.86 -3.49
CA GLU A 60 13.07 10.65 -4.71
C GLU A 60 14.29 9.77 -4.43
N CYS A 61 14.57 8.85 -5.36
CA CYS A 61 15.82 8.09 -5.32
C CYS A 61 16.90 8.81 -6.12
N VAL A 62 17.85 9.43 -5.44
CA VAL A 62 18.96 10.18 -6.04
C VAL A 62 20.27 9.51 -5.66
N ASP A 63 21.09 9.15 -6.65
CA ASP A 63 22.39 8.49 -6.43
C ASP A 63 22.35 7.26 -5.50
N ASN A 64 21.24 6.51 -5.55
CA ASN A 64 20.93 5.33 -4.71
C ASN A 64 20.68 5.66 -3.22
N VAL A 65 20.30 6.90 -2.91
CA VAL A 65 19.92 7.39 -1.59
C VAL A 65 18.50 7.97 -1.66
N CYS A 66 17.70 7.70 -0.63
CA CYS A 66 16.36 8.27 -0.53
C CYS A 66 16.43 9.71 -0.03
N GLU A 67 16.07 10.66 -0.89
CA GLU A 67 15.87 12.05 -0.52
C GLU A 67 14.38 12.34 -0.31
N GLN A 68 14.06 13.20 0.66
CA GLN A 68 12.68 13.62 0.94
C GLN A 68 12.55 15.14 0.79
N GLU A 69 11.52 15.56 0.07
CA GLU A 69 11.07 16.95 -0.01
C GLU A 69 9.65 17.07 0.59
N LEU A 70 9.28 18.26 1.06
CA LEU A 70 7.90 18.53 1.50
C LEU A 70 7.01 18.70 0.27
N ALA A 71 5.86 18.03 0.25
CA ALA A 71 4.82 18.33 -0.71
C ALA A 71 4.30 19.77 -0.51
N PRO A 72 3.78 20.42 -1.57
CA PRO A 72 3.13 21.72 -1.44
C PRO A 72 1.98 21.70 -0.42
N ASP A 73 1.78 22.83 0.27
CA ASP A 73 0.60 23.01 1.11
C ASP A 73 -0.68 23.00 0.25
N GLY A 74 -1.65 22.15 0.59
CA GLY A 74 -2.86 21.95 -0.21
C GLY A 74 -3.42 20.54 -0.07
N ASP A 75 -4.34 20.17 -0.94
CA ASP A 75 -4.81 18.77 -1.04
C ASP A 75 -3.61 17.89 -1.39
N ALA A 76 -3.44 16.76 -0.69
CA ALA A 76 -2.41 15.79 -1.06
C ALA A 76 -2.72 15.20 -2.45
N GLU A 77 -1.70 14.92 -3.25
CA GLU A 77 -1.88 14.32 -4.58
C GLU A 77 -2.54 12.94 -4.49
N ASP A 78 -2.12 12.16 -3.49
CA ASP A 78 -2.70 10.86 -3.17
C ASP A 78 -3.78 11.00 -2.10
N GLN A 79 -5.05 10.88 -2.52
CA GLN A 79 -6.22 10.78 -1.63
C GLN A 79 -6.64 9.32 -1.47
N THR A 80 -7.31 9.00 -0.36
CA THR A 80 -7.97 7.71 -0.19
C THR A 80 -9.41 7.85 -0.64
N GLU A 81 -9.78 7.24 -1.76
CA GLU A 81 -11.15 7.29 -2.28
C GLU A 81 -12.13 6.53 -1.37
N GLY A 82 -13.29 7.13 -1.12
CA GLY A 82 -14.38 6.54 -0.35
C GLY A 82 -14.18 6.50 1.17
N ASP A 83 -13.19 7.22 1.71
CA ASP A 83 -12.92 7.25 3.15
C ASP A 83 -13.65 8.39 3.89
N CYS A 84 -14.43 9.19 3.15
CA CYS A 84 -15.19 10.35 3.62
C CYS A 84 -14.32 11.48 4.16
N ARG A 85 -13.06 11.53 3.78
CA ARG A 85 -12.09 12.49 4.29
C ARG A 85 -11.27 13.04 3.13
N LYS A 86 -10.60 14.14 3.44
CA LYS A 86 -9.63 14.77 2.57
C LYS A 86 -8.33 14.90 3.32
N THR A 87 -7.25 14.42 2.73
CA THR A 87 -5.90 14.63 3.25
C THR A 87 -5.36 15.95 2.71
N VAL A 88 -5.00 16.86 3.62
CA VAL A 88 -4.45 18.18 3.33
C VAL A 88 -3.05 18.28 3.92
N CYS A 89 -2.09 18.66 3.10
CA CYS A 89 -0.71 18.88 3.50
C CYS A 89 -0.50 20.27 4.09
N LYS A 90 0.19 20.31 5.23
CA LYS A 90 0.67 21.52 5.89
C LYS A 90 2.08 21.30 6.39
N PHE A 91 3.05 21.99 5.80
CA PHE A 91 4.48 21.88 6.14
C PHE A 91 4.98 20.42 6.15
N GLY A 92 4.57 19.64 5.15
CA GLY A 92 4.87 18.21 5.00
C GLY A 92 4.20 17.27 6.01
N SER A 93 3.28 17.79 6.82
CA SER A 93 2.45 16.98 7.71
C SER A 93 1.04 16.79 7.14
N PRO A 94 0.50 15.56 7.13
CA PRO A 94 -0.87 15.31 6.72
C PRO A 94 -1.83 15.78 7.80
N GLN A 95 -2.85 16.52 7.38
CA GLN A 95 -4.05 16.87 8.13
C GLN A 95 -5.25 16.21 7.45
N TYR A 96 -6.32 15.98 8.21
CA TYR A 96 -7.51 15.33 7.68
C TYR A 96 -8.73 16.19 7.92
N GLU A 97 -9.43 16.50 6.84
CA GLU A 97 -10.67 17.26 6.84
C GLU A 97 -11.83 16.32 6.49
N ILE A 98 -13.05 16.68 6.91
CA ILE A 98 -14.25 15.93 6.55
C ILE A 98 -14.59 16.22 5.09
N ASP A 99 -14.77 15.17 4.29
CA ASP A 99 -15.29 15.27 2.93
C ASP A 99 -16.47 14.32 2.75
N ASN A 100 -17.69 14.83 2.96
CA ASN A 100 -18.88 14.00 2.75
C ASN A 100 -19.22 13.79 1.25
N GLY A 101 -18.44 14.38 0.34
CA GLY A 101 -18.53 14.12 -1.10
C GLY A 101 -17.74 12.90 -1.54
N ASP A 102 -16.78 12.43 -0.73
CA ASP A 102 -15.95 11.25 -0.97
C ASP A 102 -16.68 9.96 -0.56
N VAL A 103 -17.81 9.71 -1.22
CA VAL A 103 -18.72 8.59 -0.89
C VAL A 103 -18.11 7.25 -1.33
N PRO A 104 -18.05 6.23 -0.45
CA PRO A 104 -17.59 4.91 -0.85
C PRO A 104 -18.53 4.27 -1.87
N ASP A 105 -18.01 3.33 -2.66
CA ASP A 105 -18.82 2.43 -3.48
C ASP A 105 -18.46 1.00 -3.06
N ASP A 106 -19.43 0.27 -2.51
CA ASP A 106 -19.24 -1.12 -2.10
C ASP A 106 -19.53 -2.14 -3.21
N ASP A 107 -19.75 -1.66 -4.45
CA ASP A 107 -20.13 -2.43 -5.63
C ASP A 107 -21.47 -3.20 -5.48
N GLU A 108 -22.28 -2.88 -4.46
CA GLU A 108 -23.57 -3.53 -4.22
C GLU A 108 -24.75 -2.63 -4.64
N PRO A 109 -25.41 -2.89 -5.77
CA PRO A 109 -26.52 -2.02 -6.23
C PRO A 109 -27.73 -2.02 -5.27
N CYS A 110 -27.75 -2.88 -4.26
CA CYS A 110 -28.79 -2.96 -3.24
C CYS A 110 -28.49 -2.16 -1.96
N THR A 111 -27.31 -1.55 -1.82
CA THR A 111 -26.91 -0.72 -0.68
C THR A 111 -27.01 0.76 -1.01
N LEU A 112 -27.21 1.60 0.00
CA LEU A 112 -27.10 3.05 -0.07
C LEU A 112 -25.79 3.42 0.63
N ASP A 113 -24.84 3.87 -0.17
CA ASP A 113 -23.55 4.38 0.30
C ASP A 113 -23.65 5.87 0.62
N VAL A 114 -23.13 6.24 1.78
CA VAL A 114 -23.14 7.61 2.28
C VAL A 114 -21.88 7.91 3.08
N CYS A 115 -21.50 9.18 3.04
CA CYS A 115 -20.64 9.78 4.05
C CYS A 115 -21.45 10.66 4.99
N SER A 116 -21.24 10.50 6.30
CA SER A 116 -21.88 11.34 7.31
C SER A 116 -20.88 11.73 8.39
N ASN A 117 -20.60 13.04 8.48
CA ASN A 117 -19.61 13.60 9.41
C ASN A 117 -18.22 12.94 9.29
N GLY A 118 -17.81 12.64 8.06
CA GLY A 118 -16.51 12.02 7.77
C GLY A 118 -16.44 10.53 8.09
N LEU A 119 -17.58 9.85 8.17
CA LEU A 119 -17.67 8.41 8.38
C LEU A 119 -18.40 7.74 7.20
N PRO A 120 -17.78 6.74 6.56
CA PRO A 120 -18.42 5.94 5.52
C PRO A 120 -19.46 4.98 6.10
N SER A 121 -20.55 4.78 5.37
CA SER A 121 -21.59 3.80 5.71
C SER A 121 -22.29 3.29 4.45
N SER A 122 -22.47 1.98 4.38
CA SER A 122 -23.26 1.30 3.36
C SER A 122 -24.38 0.53 4.03
N THR A 123 -25.63 0.78 3.64
CA THR A 123 -26.82 0.17 4.28
C THR A 123 -27.82 -0.36 3.25
N PRO A 124 -28.53 -1.47 3.49
CA PRO A 124 -29.51 -1.98 2.52
C PRO A 124 -30.61 -0.96 2.20
N LYS A 125 -30.95 -0.82 0.92
CA LYS A 125 -32.10 -0.04 0.46
C LYS A 125 -33.40 -0.74 0.91
N LEU A 126 -34.35 0.03 1.46
CA LEU A 126 -35.68 -0.45 1.89
C LEU A 126 -36.72 -0.35 0.78
#